data_AF-A0A930DKH8-F1
#
_entry.id   AF-A0A930DKH8-F1
#
_cell.length_a   1.000
_cell.length_b   1.000
_cell.length_c   1.000
_cell.angle_alpha   90.00
_cell.angle_beta   90.00
_cell.angle_gamma   90.00
#
_symmetry.space_group_name_H-M   'P 1'
#
loop_
_entity.id
_entity.type
_entity.pdbx_description
1 polymer ?
#
loop_
_entity_poly.entity_id
_entity_poly.type
_entity_poly.pdbx_seq_one_letter_code
_entity_poly.pdbx_strand_id
1 'polypeptide(L)' 'LQEWGELSREEMFGTFNMGVGFTLFVRKEDEKKVLSMLPEARRIGEVVRGKGEVTIR' A
#
# COMPACT_ATOMS: atom_id res chain seq x y z
N LEU A 1 -13.76 7.51 12.45
CA LEU A 1 -12.88 8.59 11.95
C LEU A 1 -13.38 9.10 10.61
N GLN A 2 -13.35 8.28 9.55
CA GLN A 2 -13.86 8.70 8.24
C GLN A 2 -15.32 9.19 8.28
N GLU A 3 -16.24 8.36 8.77
CA GLU A 3 -17.67 8.72 8.87
C GLU A 3 -17.90 9.91 9.81
N TRP A 4 -17.23 9.90 10.96
CA TRP A 4 -17.35 10.96 11.97
C TRP A 4 -16.80 12.31 11.50
N GLY A 5 -15.81 12.31 10.61
CA GLY A 5 -15.19 13.51 10.05
C GLY A 5 -15.67 13.84 8.64
N GLU A 6 -16.64 13.09 8.11
CA GLU A 6 -17.16 13.23 6.74
C GLU A 6 -16.07 13.27 5.66
N LEU A 7 -14.99 12.51 5.86
CA LEU A 7 -13.82 12.54 4.99
C LEU A 7 -14.04 11.69 3.73
N SER A 8 -13.65 12.26 2.58
CA SER A 8 -13.53 11.54 1.32
C SER A 8 -12.46 10.44 1.40
N ARG A 9 -12.52 9.48 0.47
CA ARG A 9 -11.51 8.42 0.38
C ARG A 9 -10.13 9.02 0.10
N GLU A 10 -10.07 10.03 -0.75
CA GLU A 10 -8.86 10.74 -1.12
C GLU A 10 -8.22 11.42 0.11
N GLU A 11 -8.99 12.11 0.94
CA GLU A 11 -8.52 12.70 2.19
C GLU A 11 -8.00 11.66 3.17
N MET A 12 -8.66 10.49 3.24
CA MET A 12 -8.23 9.39 4.09
C MET A 12 -6.85 8.86 3.67
N PHE A 13 -6.64 8.58 2.37
CA PHE A 13 -5.34 8.09 1.87
C PHE A 13 -4.24 9.17 1.87
N GLY A 14 -4.60 10.46 1.78
CA GLY A 14 -3.66 11.57 1.87
C GLY A 14 -3.15 11.84 3.29
N THR A 15 -3.89 11.39 4.32
CA THR A 15 -3.61 11.75 5.72
C THR A 15 -3.24 10.55 6.58
N PHE A 16 -3.84 9.39 6.34
CA PHE A 16 -3.68 8.20 7.16
C PHE A 16 -2.95 7.10 6.40
N ASN A 17 -2.22 6.27 7.14
CA ASN A 17 -1.50 5.14 6.56
C ASN A 17 -2.40 4.01 6.03
N MET A 18 -3.71 4.07 6.30
CA MET A 18 -4.71 3.07 5.91
C MET A 18 -4.32 1.63 6.28
N GLY A 19 -3.66 1.46 7.44
CA GLY A 19 -3.21 0.16 7.94
C GLY A 19 -1.91 -0.36 7.32
N VAL A 20 -1.20 0.46 6.54
CA VAL A 20 0.13 0.14 5.97
C VAL A 20 1.19 1.02 6.63
N GLY A 21 1.83 0.51 7.68
CA GLY A 21 2.88 1.25 8.38
C GLY A 21 4.22 1.30 7.64
N PHE A 22 4.51 0.29 6.82
CA PHE A 22 5.76 0.17 6.09
C PHE A 22 5.55 -0.54 4.74
N THR A 23 6.29 -0.09 3.72
CA THR A 23 6.19 -0.63 2.36
C THR A 23 7.57 -1.09 1.89
N LEU A 24 7.64 -2.33 1.41
CA LEU A 24 8.84 -2.93 0.83
C LEU A 24 8.65 -3.08 -0.68
N PHE A 25 9.65 -2.64 -1.46
CA PHE A 25 9.73 -2.92 -2.88
C PHE A 25 10.68 -4.09 -3.11
N VAL A 26 10.16 -5.15 -3.72
CA VAL A 26 10.91 -6.39 -3.96
C VAL A 26 10.79 -6.78 -5.42
N ARG A 27 11.75 -7.56 -5.92
CA ARG A 27 11.62 -8.18 -7.23
C ARG A 27 10.51 -9.24 -7.18
N LYS A 28 9.85 -9.47 -8.31
CA LYS A 28 8.68 -10.36 -8.40
C LYS A 28 9.02 -11.80 -7.99
N GLU A 29 10.21 -12.26 -8.34
CA GLU A 29 10.73 -13.57 -7.99
C GLU A 29 10.99 -13.75 -6.48
N ASP A 30 11.19 -12.66 -5.74
CA ASP A 30 11.49 -12.69 -4.31
C ASP A 30 10.22 -12.61 -3.43
N GLU A 31 9.04 -12.31 -4.01
CA GLU A 31 7.77 -12.07 -3.29
C GLU A 31 7.43 -13.20 -2.31
N LYS A 32 7.41 -14.45 -2.78
CA LYS A 32 7.04 -15.61 -1.95
C LYS A 32 8.00 -15.80 -0.78
N LYS A 33 9.30 -15.62 -1.02
CA LYS A 33 10.33 -15.73 0.03
C LYS A 33 10.11 -14.66 1.10
N VAL A 34 9.91 -13.41 0.68
CA VAL A 34 9.70 -12.28 1.60
C VAL A 34 8.42 -12.46 2.41
N LEU A 35 7.31 -12.87 1.79
CA LEU A 35 6.06 -13.14 2.50
C LEU A 35 6.19 -14.30 3.51
N SER A 36 7.02 -15.31 3.22
CA SER A 36 7.29 -16.38 4.19
C SER A 36 8.14 -15.92 5.39
N MET A 37 8.98 -14.90 5.21
CA MET A 37 9.81 -14.33 6.27
C MET A 37 9.08 -13.28 7.11
N LEU A 38 8.03 -12.66 6.56
CA LEU A 38 7.26 -11.59 7.18
C LEU A 38 5.77 -11.96 7.14
N PRO A 39 5.26 -12.78 8.08
CA PRO A 39 3.89 -13.28 8.04
C PRO A 39 2.81 -12.19 8.08
N GLU A 40 3.11 -11.01 8.65
CA GLU A 40 2.19 -9.87 8.68
C GLU A 40 2.18 -9.06 7.38
N ALA A 41 3.17 -9.28 6.50
CA ALA A 41 3.25 -8.61 5.22
C ALA A 41 2.23 -9.17 4.23
N ARG A 42 1.72 -8.29 3.37
CA ARG A 42 0.86 -8.66 2.24
C ARG A 42 1.25 -7.87 1.00
N ARG A 43 1.01 -8.44 -0.17
CA ARG A 43 1.13 -7.68 -1.43
C ARG A 43 0.03 -6.61 -1.46
N ILE A 44 0.44 -5.35 -1.57
CA ILE A 44 -0.49 -4.19 -1.65
C ILE A 44 -0.52 -3.53 -3.03
N GLY A 45 0.36 -3.92 -3.96
CA GLY A 45 0.42 -3.33 -5.30
C GLY A 45 1.60 -3.85 -6.12
N GLU A 46 1.92 -3.10 -7.18
CA GLU A 46 3.08 -3.33 -8.04
C GLU A 46 3.61 -2.00 -8.61
N VAL A 47 4.90 -1.96 -8.92
CA VAL A 47 5.50 -0.84 -9.65
C VAL A 47 5.45 -1.15 -11.14
N VAL A 48 4.81 -0.27 -11.88
CA VAL A 48 4.76 -0.31 -13.35
C VAL A 48 5.51 0.88 -13.94
N ARG A 49 5.96 0.74 -15.18
CA ARG A 49 6.56 1.88 -15.91
C ARG A 49 5.49 2.96 -16.09
N GLY A 50 5.80 4.19 -15.67
CA GLY A 50 4.86 5.31 -15.71
C GLY A 50 5.55 6.66 -15.52
N LYS A 51 4.75 7.68 -15.16
CA LYS A 51 5.21 9.07 -14.98
C LYS A 51 5.44 9.46 -13.50
N GLY A 52 5.59 8.49 -12.61
CA GLY A 52 5.72 8.74 -11.17
C GLY A 52 4.38 8.99 -10.46
N GLU A 53 3.29 8.46 -11.02
CA GLU A 53 1.94 8.61 -10.50
C GLU A 53 1.54 7.41 -9.62
N VAL A 54 0.63 7.63 -8.69
CA VAL A 54 0.05 6.60 -7.83
C VAL A 54 -1.44 6.47 -8.12
N THR A 55 -1.90 5.27 -8.44
CA THR A 55 -3.33 4.97 -8.58
C THR A 55 -3.77 4.08 -7.42
N ILE A 56 -4.72 4.56 -6.62
CA ILE A 56 -5.35 3.79 -5.56
C ILE A 56 -6.71 3.32 -6.10
N ARG A 57 -6.92 2.00 -6.14
CA ARG A 57 -8.16 1.37 -6.63
C ARG A 57 -8.94 0.77 -5.47
#